data_AF-A0A6B3E7C1-F1
#
_entry.id   AF-A0A6B3E7C1-F1
#
_cell.length_a   1.000
_cell.length_b   1.000
_cell.length_c   1.000
_cell.angle_alpha   90.00
_cell.angle_beta   90.00
_cell.angle_gamma   90.00
#
_symmetry.space_group_name_H-M   'P 1'
#
loop_
_entity.id
_entity.type
_entity.pdbx_description
1 polymer ?
#
loop_
_entity_poly.entity_id
_entity_poly.type
_entity_poly.pdbx_seq_one_letter_code
_entity_poly.pdbx_strand_id
1 'polypeptide(L)'
;AAADARTPSPALRLAARKLGRQLMRAARATWPAPELDALAREFPKGAHQPVVLGLTARAAGLGPEEAAYCAAYESVSGPATATVRLLSLDPFDATAVLARLAPELDQVVERAVAAARRVAAEGVDALPACSAPLLEIAAEAHAAWPVRLFAS
;
A
#
# COMPACT_ATOMS: atom_id res chain seq x y z
N ALA A 1 -9.04 -1.09 -13.36
CA ALA A 1 -10.40 -0.60 -13.07
C ALA A 1 -10.75 -0.71 -11.58
N ALA A 2 -10.84 -1.92 -10.99
CA ALA A 2 -11.26 -2.10 -9.60
C ALA A 2 -10.40 -1.37 -8.55
N ALA A 3 -9.07 -1.34 -8.71
CA ALA A 3 -8.17 -0.58 -7.84
C ALA A 3 -8.36 0.94 -7.97
N ASP A 4 -8.63 1.44 -9.19
CA ASP A 4 -8.90 2.87 -9.40
C ASP A 4 -10.22 3.32 -8.75
N ALA A 5 -11.23 2.45 -8.78
CA ALA A 5 -12.52 2.73 -8.14
C ALA A 5 -12.41 2.81 -6.61
N ARG A 6 -11.48 2.05 -6.02
CA ARG A 6 -11.19 2.04 -4.57
C ARG A 6 -10.20 3.13 -4.13
N THR A 7 -9.68 3.92 -5.06
CA THR A 7 -8.81 5.07 -4.78
C THR A 7 -9.40 6.30 -5.46
N PRO A 8 -10.36 6.98 -4.81
CA PRO A 8 -11.08 8.10 -5.41
C PRO A 8 -10.17 9.25 -5.84
N SER A 9 -9.21 9.66 -5.00
CA SER A 9 -8.29 10.77 -5.25
C SER A 9 -7.38 10.50 -6.46
N PRO A 10 -7.42 11.36 -7.50
CA PRO A 10 -6.41 11.38 -8.56
C PRO A 10 -4.97 11.42 -8.06
N ALA A 11 -4.67 12.23 -7.03
CA ALA A 11 -3.35 12.33 -6.43
C ALA A 11 -2.89 10.99 -5.84
N LEU A 12 -3.74 10.32 -5.07
CA LEU A 12 -3.44 8.99 -4.51
C LEU A 12 -3.31 7.93 -5.59
N ARG A 13 -4.13 7.96 -6.66
CA ARG A 13 -3.98 7.04 -7.81
C ARG A 13 -2.64 7.21 -8.52
N LEU A 14 -2.15 8.45 -8.62
CA LEU A 14 -0.84 8.73 -9.22
C LEU A 14 0.29 8.22 -8.31
N ALA A 15 0.20 8.49 -7.00
CA ALA A 15 1.15 8.02 -6.01
C ALA A 15 1.21 6.49 -5.97
N ALA A 16 0.07 5.81 -5.90
CA ALA A 16 -0.03 4.36 -5.87
C ALA A 16 0.59 3.70 -7.11
N ARG A 17 0.41 4.25 -8.31
CA ARG A 17 1.08 3.76 -9.52
C ARG A 17 2.58 4.04 -9.54
N LYS A 18 3.00 5.20 -9.03
CA LYS A 18 4.42 5.54 -8.93
C LYS A 18 5.15 4.56 -8.02
N LEU A 19 4.60 4.31 -6.82
CA LEU A 19 5.10 3.33 -5.88
C LEU A 19 5.06 1.91 -6.48
N GLY A 20 3.97 1.56 -7.18
CA GLY A 20 3.85 0.27 -7.87
C GLY A 20 4.94 0.04 -8.92
N ARG A 21 5.32 1.07 -9.70
CA ARG A 21 6.45 0.96 -10.64
C ARG A 21 7.79 0.77 -9.94
N GLN A 22 8.02 1.50 -8.83
CA GLN A 22 9.25 1.37 -8.05
C GLN A 22 9.36 -0.04 -7.45
N LEU A 23 8.28 -0.53 -6.85
CA LEU A 23 8.21 -1.87 -6.30
C LEU A 23 8.37 -2.94 -7.40
N MET A 24 7.71 -2.79 -8.55
CA MET A 24 7.81 -3.72 -9.67
C MET A 24 9.26 -3.86 -10.16
N ARG A 25 10.00 -2.75 -10.24
CA ARG A 25 11.41 -2.77 -10.63
C ARG A 25 12.26 -3.54 -9.62
N ALA A 26 12.06 -3.31 -8.32
CA ALA A 26 12.78 -4.04 -7.28
C ALA A 26 12.41 -5.53 -7.28
N ALA A 27 11.12 -5.83 -7.31
CA ALA A 27 10.59 -7.19 -7.29
C ALA A 27 11.13 -8.05 -8.43
N ARG A 28 11.14 -7.56 -9.67
CA ARG A 28 11.66 -8.31 -10.82
C ARG A 28 13.17 -8.56 -10.75
N ALA A 29 13.91 -7.66 -10.12
CA ALA A 29 15.35 -7.83 -9.93
C ALA A 29 15.67 -8.85 -8.82
N THR A 30 14.82 -8.94 -7.79
CA THR A 30 15.05 -9.79 -6.62
C THR A 30 14.42 -11.17 -6.76
N TRP A 31 13.19 -11.26 -7.30
CA TRP A 31 12.43 -12.49 -7.48
C TRP A 31 11.95 -12.61 -8.93
N PRO A 32 12.79 -13.11 -9.85
CA PRO A 32 12.38 -13.32 -11.23
C PRO A 32 11.18 -14.27 -11.30
N ALA A 33 10.02 -13.77 -11.75
CA ALA A 33 8.78 -14.53 -11.87
C ALA A 33 8.00 -14.12 -13.14
N PRO A 34 7.54 -15.06 -13.98
CA PRO A 34 6.82 -14.77 -15.22
C PRO A 34 5.57 -13.89 -15.04
N GLU A 35 4.91 -14.02 -13.89
CA GLU A 35 3.71 -13.27 -13.55
C GLU A 35 4.01 -11.78 -13.34
N LEU A 36 5.16 -11.43 -12.76
CA LEU A 36 5.60 -10.03 -12.62
C LEU A 36 5.86 -9.41 -14.00
N ASP A 37 6.46 -10.17 -14.92
CA ASP A 37 6.67 -9.74 -16.31
C ASP A 37 5.36 -9.61 -17.08
N ALA A 38 4.39 -10.50 -16.83
CA ALA A 38 3.05 -10.41 -17.41
C ALA A 38 2.32 -9.14 -16.94
N LEU A 39 2.31 -8.87 -15.63
CA LEU A 39 1.67 -7.68 -15.06
C LEU A 39 2.31 -6.39 -15.58
N ALA A 40 3.65 -6.35 -15.68
CA ALA A 40 4.36 -5.19 -16.21
C ALA A 40 4.03 -4.92 -17.70
N ARG A 41 3.83 -5.97 -18.50
CA ARG A 41 3.41 -5.85 -19.91
C ARG A 41 1.96 -5.40 -20.05
N GLU A 42 1.07 -5.92 -19.21
CA GLU A 42 -0.35 -5.56 -19.23
C GLU A 42 -0.59 -4.10 -18.79
N PHE A 43 0.18 -3.63 -17.81
CA PHE A 43 0.07 -2.27 -17.29
C PHE A 43 1.36 -1.46 -17.53
N PRO A 44 1.64 -1.03 -18.78
CA PRO A 44 2.88 -0.33 -19.11
C PRO A 44 3.03 1.03 -18.38
N LYS A 45 1.93 1.63 -17.93
CA LYS A 45 1.93 2.86 -17.09
C LYS A 45 2.08 2.57 -15.58
N GLY A 46 2.23 1.31 -15.21
CA GLY A 46 2.30 0.81 -13.84
C GLY A 46 0.94 0.40 -13.28
N ALA A 47 0.94 -0.74 -12.60
CA ALA A 47 -0.16 -1.15 -11.71
C ALA A 47 -0.08 -0.40 -10.37
N HIS A 48 -1.18 -0.44 -9.62
CA HIS A 48 -1.23 0.10 -8.26
C HIS A 48 -0.33 -0.69 -7.32
N GLN A 49 0.36 0.00 -6.40
CA GLN A 49 1.30 -0.63 -5.45
C GLN A 49 0.73 -1.84 -4.71
N PRO A 50 -0.52 -1.85 -4.20
CA PRO A 50 -1.05 -3.03 -3.50
C PRO A 50 -1.15 -4.29 -4.37
N VAL A 51 -1.43 -4.12 -5.68
CA VAL A 51 -1.47 -5.24 -6.64
C VAL A 51 -0.07 -5.79 -6.86
N VAL A 52 0.90 -4.89 -7.04
CA VAL A 52 2.30 -5.27 -7.23
C VAL A 52 2.86 -5.92 -5.95
N LEU A 53 2.50 -5.42 -4.78
CA LEU A 53 2.91 -5.97 -3.48
C LEU A 53 2.41 -7.40 -3.29
N GLY A 54 1.13 -7.66 -3.52
CA GLY A 54 0.58 -9.02 -3.42
C GLY A 54 1.27 -10.01 -4.37
N LEU A 55 1.54 -9.58 -5.61
CA LEU A 55 2.25 -10.43 -6.57
C LEU A 55 3.73 -10.63 -6.21
N THR A 56 4.38 -9.59 -5.66
CA THR A 56 5.76 -9.65 -5.17
C THR A 56 5.86 -10.61 -3.98
N ALA A 57 4.93 -10.54 -3.03
CA ALA A 57 4.87 -11.44 -1.89
C ALA A 57 4.74 -12.90 -2.36
N ARG A 58 3.84 -13.18 -3.30
CA ARG A 58 3.71 -14.51 -3.91
C ARG A 58 5.02 -14.96 -4.59
N ALA A 59 5.67 -14.09 -5.36
CA ALA A 59 6.94 -14.40 -6.02
C ALA A 59 8.08 -14.67 -5.01
N ALA A 60 8.02 -14.05 -3.83
CA ALA A 60 8.93 -14.28 -2.72
C ALA A 60 8.59 -15.52 -1.87
N GLY A 61 7.54 -16.28 -2.21
CA GLY A 61 7.09 -17.45 -1.46
C GLY A 61 6.29 -17.14 -0.20
N LEU A 62 5.78 -15.91 -0.07
CA LEU A 62 4.98 -15.47 1.07
C LEU A 62 3.48 -15.74 0.85
N GLY A 63 2.77 -15.96 1.96
CA GLY A 63 1.33 -16.14 1.97
C GLY A 63 0.55 -14.81 2.07
N PRO A 64 -0.79 -14.90 2.05
CA PRO A 64 -1.66 -13.73 2.16
C PRO A 64 -1.50 -12.96 3.48
N GLU A 65 -1.23 -13.65 4.58
CA GLU A 65 -1.06 -13.05 5.90
C GLU A 65 0.23 -12.21 5.95
N GLU A 66 1.35 -12.75 5.47
CA GLU A 66 2.61 -12.02 5.40
C GLU A 66 2.52 -10.81 4.45
N ALA A 67 1.86 -10.97 3.31
CA ALA A 67 1.61 -9.86 2.39
C ALA A 67 0.78 -8.74 3.04
N ALA A 68 -0.26 -9.12 3.80
CA ALA A 68 -1.09 -8.18 4.52
C ALA A 68 -0.32 -7.47 5.65
N TYR A 69 0.55 -8.18 6.38
CA TYR A 69 1.44 -7.58 7.37
C TYR A 69 2.40 -6.56 6.75
N CYS A 70 3.00 -6.88 5.59
CA CYS A 70 3.84 -5.92 4.87
C CYS A 70 3.07 -4.63 4.53
N ALA A 71 1.85 -4.76 3.99
CA ALA A 71 1.01 -3.62 3.64
C ALA A 71 0.60 -2.81 4.89
N ALA A 72 0.18 -3.50 5.95
CA ALA A 72 -0.24 -2.87 7.19
C ALA A 72 0.91 -2.09 7.85
N TYR A 73 2.10 -2.70 7.92
CA TYR A 73 3.28 -2.07 8.50
C TYR A 73 3.76 -0.87 7.66
N GLU A 74 3.75 -0.97 6.33
CA GLU A 74 4.08 0.15 5.44
C GLU A 74 3.13 1.36 5.69
N SER A 75 1.85 1.08 5.94
CA SER A 75 0.84 2.14 6.16
C SER A 75 1.06 2.98 7.43
N VAL A 76 1.69 2.41 8.45
CA VAL A 76 1.95 3.11 9.73
C VAL A 76 3.40 3.59 9.88
N SER A 77 4.36 2.89 9.28
CA SER A 77 5.78 3.24 9.39
C SER A 77 6.15 4.52 8.64
N GLY A 78 5.49 4.80 7.50
CA GLY A 78 5.65 6.05 6.76
C GLY A 78 5.29 7.29 7.60
N PRO A 79 4.04 7.38 8.12
CA PRO A 79 3.63 8.46 9.02
C PRO A 79 4.50 8.57 10.28
N ALA A 80 4.86 7.45 10.93
CA ALA A 80 5.74 7.48 12.11
C ALA A 80 7.12 8.06 11.78
N THR A 81 7.69 7.74 10.62
CA THR A 81 8.95 8.34 10.16
C THR A 81 8.79 9.83 9.86
N ALA A 82 7.63 10.23 9.31
CA ALA A 82 7.34 11.62 9.00
C ALA A 82 7.23 12.48 10.26
N THR A 83 6.62 12.00 11.35
CA THR A 83 6.51 12.78 12.60
C THR A 83 7.88 13.06 13.22
N VAL A 84 8.81 12.10 13.19
CA VAL A 84 10.19 12.30 13.65
C VAL A 84 10.88 13.39 12.81
N ARG A 85 10.74 13.34 11.47
CA ARG A 85 11.44 14.27 10.58
C ARG A 85 10.83 15.66 10.50
N LEU A 86 9.50 15.76 10.63
CA LEU A 86 8.77 17.02 10.45
C LEU A 86 8.48 17.74 11.76
N LEU A 87 8.29 16.99 12.85
CA LEU A 87 7.92 17.53 14.16
C LEU A 87 9.04 17.36 15.19
N SER A 88 10.18 16.78 14.80
CA SER A 88 11.33 16.53 15.68
C SER A 88 10.97 15.71 16.93
N LEU A 89 10.01 14.79 16.81
CA LEU A 89 9.67 13.86 17.89
C LEU A 89 10.80 12.86 18.15
N ASP A 90 10.83 12.33 19.37
CA ASP A 90 11.77 11.28 19.73
C ASP A 90 11.52 10.00 18.89
N PRO A 91 12.54 9.46 18.19
CA PRO A 91 12.39 8.23 17.42
C PRO A 91 12.03 7.00 18.26
N PHE A 92 12.39 6.96 19.55
CA PHE A 92 12.01 5.89 20.46
C PHE A 92 10.53 5.96 20.81
N ASP A 93 9.97 7.17 20.97
CA ASP A 93 8.53 7.34 21.20
C ASP A 93 7.72 6.93 19.96
N ALA A 94 8.18 7.30 18.76
CA ALA A 94 7.56 6.87 17.51
C ALA A 94 7.59 5.33 17.36
N THR A 95 8.71 4.70 17.71
CA THR A 95 8.85 3.24 17.72
C THR A 95 7.92 2.60 18.76
N ALA A 96 7.80 3.20 19.95
CA ALA A 96 6.90 2.71 20.99
C ALA A 96 5.42 2.79 20.57
N VAL A 97 5.03 3.82 19.80
CA VAL A 97 3.69 3.90 19.19
C VAL A 97 3.48 2.76 18.19
N LEU A 98 4.44 2.50 17.30
CA LEU A 98 4.35 1.40 16.33
C LEU A 98 4.19 0.04 17.03
N ALA A 99 4.94 -0.20 18.10
CA ALA A 99 4.81 -1.43 18.89
C ALA A 99 3.42 -1.55 19.54
N ARG A 100 2.86 -0.45 20.04
CA ARG A 100 1.51 -0.44 20.62
C ARG A 100 0.39 -0.64 19.60
N LEU A 101 0.61 -0.29 18.33
CA LEU A 101 -0.34 -0.50 17.24
C LEU A 101 -0.39 -1.95 16.71
N ALA A 102 0.51 -2.83 17.17
CA ALA A 102 0.58 -4.19 16.67
C ALA A 102 -0.75 -4.96 16.78
N PRO A 103 -1.49 -4.93 17.91
CA PRO A 103 -2.79 -5.61 18.00
C PRO A 103 -3.83 -5.08 17.02
N GLU A 104 -3.84 -3.78 16.73
CA GLU A 104 -4.73 -3.19 15.72
C GLU A 104 -4.32 -3.60 14.30
N LEU A 105 -3.02 -3.72 14.02
CA LEU A 105 -2.55 -4.25 12.73
C LEU A 105 -2.95 -5.71 12.55
N ASP A 106 -2.91 -6.54 13.59
CA ASP A 106 -3.38 -7.93 13.54
C ASP A 106 -4.85 -8.00 13.11
N GLN A 107 -5.70 -7.12 13.65
CA GLN A 107 -7.12 -7.05 13.26
C GLN A 107 -7.32 -6.55 11.83
N VAL A 108 -6.46 -5.66 11.33
CA VAL A 108 -6.49 -5.22 9.92
C VAL A 108 -6.09 -6.37 9.00
N VAL A 109 -5.03 -7.10 9.36
CA VAL A 109 -4.53 -8.27 8.62
C VAL A 109 -5.59 -9.36 8.55
N GLU A 110 -6.19 -9.72 9.68
CA GLU A 110 -7.26 -10.74 9.74
C GLU A 110 -8.41 -10.39 8.79
N ARG A 111 -8.91 -9.15 8.85
CA ARG A 111 -10.00 -8.69 7.97
C ARG A 111 -9.59 -8.67 6.50
N ALA A 112 -8.36 -8.26 6.19
CA ALA A 112 -7.86 -8.23 4.83
C ALA A 112 -7.77 -9.65 4.23
N VAL A 113 -7.26 -10.60 5.00
CA VAL A 113 -7.12 -12.00 4.58
C VAL A 113 -8.50 -12.67 4.45
N ALA A 114 -9.40 -12.42 5.40
CA ALA A 114 -10.78 -12.92 5.32
C ALA A 114 -11.50 -12.42 4.05
N ALA A 115 -11.37 -11.12 3.73
CA ALA A 115 -11.94 -10.56 2.50
C ALA A 115 -11.27 -11.15 1.24
N ALA A 116 -9.94 -11.31 1.24
CA ALA A 116 -9.20 -11.87 0.11
C ALA A 116 -9.60 -13.33 -0.18
N ARG A 117 -9.85 -14.15 0.85
CA ARG A 117 -10.29 -15.55 0.68
C ARG A 117 -11.66 -15.66 -0.02
N ARG A 118 -12.56 -14.69 0.19
CA ARG A 118 -13.88 -14.65 -0.45
C ARG A 118 -13.83 -14.34 -1.94
N VAL A 119 -12.76 -13.72 -2.43
CA VAL A 119 -12.63 -13.30 -3.84
C VAL A 119 -12.77 -14.47 -4.81
N ALA A 120 -12.31 -15.67 -4.43
CA ALA A 120 -12.44 -16.86 -5.27
C ALA A 120 -13.89 -17.27 -5.55
N ALA A 121 -14.80 -17.02 -4.59
CA ALA A 121 -16.21 -17.40 -4.68
C ALA A 121 -17.11 -16.23 -5.11
N GLU A 122 -16.78 -15.01 -4.68
CA GLU A 122 -17.65 -13.83 -4.78
C GLU A 122 -17.09 -12.75 -5.72
N GLY A 123 -15.90 -12.99 -6.28
CA GLY A 123 -15.22 -12.03 -7.13
C GLY A 123 -14.61 -10.85 -6.36
N VAL A 124 -14.09 -9.87 -7.12
CA VAL A 124 -13.35 -8.73 -6.55
C VAL A 124 -14.21 -7.77 -5.72
N ASP A 125 -15.54 -7.89 -5.80
CA ASP A 125 -16.47 -7.06 -5.03
C ASP A 125 -16.53 -7.46 -3.54
N ALA A 126 -16.03 -8.64 -3.19
CA ALA A 126 -15.82 -9.03 -1.79
C ALA A 126 -14.71 -8.22 -1.09
N LEU A 127 -13.82 -7.58 -1.86
CA LEU A 127 -12.78 -6.71 -1.29
C LEU A 127 -13.38 -5.39 -0.79
N PRO A 128 -12.98 -4.91 0.39
CA PRO A 128 -13.50 -3.68 0.95
C PRO A 128 -13.25 -2.49 0.01
N ALA A 129 -14.20 -1.54 0.03
CA ALA A 129 -14.12 -0.27 -0.69
C ALA A 129 -14.30 0.91 0.28
N CYS A 130 -13.73 0.77 1.48
CA CYS A 130 -13.77 1.83 2.49
C CYS A 130 -13.03 3.07 1.97
N SER A 131 -13.65 4.24 2.11
CA SER A 131 -13.01 5.52 1.83
C SER A 131 -12.47 6.16 3.10
N ALA A 132 -11.40 6.94 2.98
CA ALA A 132 -10.92 7.81 4.06
C ALA A 132 -11.00 9.29 3.60
N PRO A 133 -12.19 9.93 3.59
CA PRO A 133 -12.39 11.21 2.93
C PRO A 133 -11.40 12.31 3.32
N LEU A 134 -11.00 12.36 4.59
CA LEU A 134 -9.99 13.33 5.06
C LEU A 134 -8.61 13.08 4.45
N LEU A 135 -8.18 11.82 4.31
CA LEU A 135 -6.92 11.47 3.65
C LEU A 135 -6.99 11.74 2.14
N GLU A 136 -8.14 11.47 1.51
CA GLU A 136 -8.35 11.78 0.09
C GLU A 136 -8.23 13.28 -0.17
N ILE A 137 -8.90 14.12 0.65
CA ILE A 137 -8.86 15.58 0.53
C ILE A 137 -7.46 16.10 0.84
N ALA A 138 -6.82 15.60 1.91
CA ALA A 138 -5.47 16.02 2.29
C ALA A 138 -4.44 15.69 1.21
N ALA A 139 -4.58 14.56 0.52
CA ALA A 139 -3.69 14.19 -0.59
C ALA A 139 -3.82 15.15 -1.78
N GLU A 140 -5.03 15.57 -2.13
CA GLU A 140 -5.25 16.58 -3.19
C GLU A 140 -4.71 17.95 -2.77
N ALA A 141 -4.96 18.36 -1.53
CA ALA A 141 -4.44 19.61 -0.99
C ALA A 141 -2.90 19.61 -0.98
N HIS A 142 -2.28 18.50 -0.54
CA HIS A 142 -0.84 18.33 -0.59
C HIS A 142 -0.34 18.36 -2.05
N ALA A 143 -0.98 17.68 -2.99
CA ALA A 143 -0.59 17.71 -4.40
C ALA A 143 -0.62 19.12 -5.03
N ALA A 144 -1.44 20.03 -4.52
CA ALA A 144 -1.49 21.43 -4.94
C ALA A 144 -0.50 22.35 -4.19
N TRP A 145 0.15 21.89 -3.13
CA TRP A 145 1.03 22.73 -2.29
C TRP A 145 2.33 23.10 -3.03
N PRO A 146 2.68 24.40 -3.17
CA PRO A 146 3.87 24.84 -3.92
C PRO A 146 5.22 24.31 -3.43
N VAL A 147 5.40 24.13 -2.12
CA VAL A 147 6.66 23.67 -1.50
C VAL A 147 6.35 22.45 -0.66
N ARG A 148 7.01 21.32 -0.97
CA ARG A 148 6.76 20.02 -0.32
C ARG A 148 8.06 19.30 -0.03
N LEU A 149 8.15 18.74 1.17
CA LEU A 149 9.24 17.88 1.60
C LEU A 149 9.01 16.41 1.23
N PHE A 150 7.75 16.04 0.97
CA PHE A 150 7.34 14.68 0.58
C PHE A 150 6.63 14.69 -0.77
N ALA A 151 6.69 13.56 -1.48
CA ALA A 151 6.13 13.43 -2.82
C ALA A 151 4.60 13.25 -2.85
N SER A 152 4.02 12.83 -1.73
CA SER A 152 2.59 12.61 -1.50
C SER A 152 2.31 12.61 -0.01
#